data_AF-A0A9P6HF68-F1
#
_entry.id   AF-A0A9P6HF68-F1
#
_cell.length_a   1.000
_cell.length_b   1.000
_cell.length_c   1.000
_cell.angle_alpha   90.00
_cell.angle_beta   90.00
_cell.angle_gamma   90.00
#
_symmetry.space_group_name_H-M   'P 1'
#
loop_
_entity.id
_entity.type
_entity.pdbx_description
1 polymer ?
#
loop_
_entity_poly.entity_id
_entity_poly.type
_entity_poly.pdbx_seq_one_letter_code
_entity_poly.pdbx_strand_id
1 'polypeptide(L)'
;LFPPILLPEGSTRMRDVFLNPALINVLKVIFFGRSSLEGNGKSSGPTPSGVKWGLSEVTPGTIALAAVIVRAILSPDTDFAPRGNVTGINYLESFREYKKILSSDPLDPTYQRIFTIFNTSLFGVTATPRADFVLDTSDYNAELRE
;
A
#
# COMPACT_ATOMS: atom_id res chain seq x y z
N LEU A 1 -4.43 -15.65 -8.81
CA LEU A 1 -5.78 -15.22 -8.37
C LEU A 1 -5.58 -14.19 -7.26
N PHE A 2 -6.15 -12.99 -7.35
CA PHE A 2 -5.98 -11.98 -6.30
C PHE A 2 -6.79 -12.36 -5.05
N PRO A 3 -6.25 -12.13 -3.84
CA PRO A 3 -7.03 -12.27 -2.61
C PRO A 3 -8.25 -11.34 -2.65
N PRO A 4 -9.46 -11.80 -2.26
CA PRO A 4 -10.67 -10.98 -2.28
C PRO A 4 -10.54 -9.67 -1.48
N ILE A 5 -9.70 -9.65 -0.45
CA ILE A 5 -9.47 -8.47 0.38
C ILE A 5 -8.85 -7.28 -0.36
N LEU A 6 -8.26 -7.50 -1.53
CA LEU A 6 -7.74 -6.40 -2.35
C LEU A 6 -8.86 -5.68 -3.12
N LEU A 7 -10.03 -6.30 -3.23
CA LEU A 7 -11.19 -5.75 -3.92
C LEU A 7 -12.13 -5.08 -2.91
N PRO A 8 -12.79 -3.97 -3.28
CA PRO A 8 -13.93 -3.46 -2.54
C PRO A 8 -15.02 -4.52 -2.41
N GLU A 9 -15.80 -4.44 -1.32
CA GLU A 9 -16.92 -5.35 -1.10
C GLU A 9 -17.87 -5.37 -2.31
N GLY A 10 -18.17 -6.57 -2.82
CA GLY A 10 -19.06 -6.75 -3.97
C GLY A 10 -18.44 -6.48 -5.35
N SER A 11 -17.16 -6.05 -5.45
CA SER A 11 -16.50 -5.92 -6.75
C SER A 11 -15.70 -7.17 -7.11
N THR A 12 -15.87 -7.65 -8.35
CA THR A 12 -15.05 -8.69 -8.98
C THR A 12 -14.16 -8.12 -10.10
N ARG A 13 -14.20 -6.79 -10.30
CA ARG A 13 -13.52 -6.14 -11.42
C ARG A 13 -12.03 -5.95 -11.10
N MET A 14 -11.17 -6.45 -11.98
CA MET A 14 -9.72 -6.34 -11.81
C MET A 14 -9.22 -4.87 -11.72
N ARG A 15 -9.94 -3.93 -12.33
CA ARG A 15 -9.65 -2.48 -12.26
C ARG A 15 -9.95 -1.83 -10.90
N ASP A 16 -10.60 -2.55 -9.99
CA ASP A 16 -10.84 -2.11 -8.62
C ASP A 16 -9.90 -2.79 -7.61
N VAL A 17 -8.97 -3.63 -8.08
CA VAL A 17 -7.95 -4.23 -7.22
C VAL A 17 -7.11 -3.11 -6.59
N PHE A 18 -6.81 -3.27 -5.30
CA PHE A 18 -6.16 -2.30 -4.41
C PHE A 18 -7.04 -1.15 -3.89
N LEU A 19 -8.32 -1.06 -4.28
CA LEU A 19 -9.21 0.01 -3.80
C LEU A 19 -10.00 -0.35 -2.54
N ASN A 20 -9.71 -1.48 -1.89
CA ASN A 20 -10.35 -1.80 -0.63
C ASN A 20 -9.95 -0.77 0.46
N PRO A 21 -10.90 -0.11 1.15
CA PRO A 21 -10.61 0.90 2.18
C PRO A 21 -9.69 0.43 3.31
N ALA A 22 -9.63 -0.88 3.58
CA ALA A 22 -8.73 -1.46 4.57
C ALA A 22 -7.25 -1.12 4.30
N LEU A 23 -6.84 -1.06 3.03
CA LEU A 23 -5.46 -0.73 2.64
C LEU A 23 -5.13 0.72 3.00
N ILE A 24 -6.07 1.64 2.74
CA ILE A 24 -5.93 3.06 3.08
C ILE A 24 -5.87 3.22 4.60
N ASN A 25 -6.73 2.52 5.35
CA ASN A 25 -6.76 2.59 6.81
C ASN A 25 -5.46 2.08 7.44
N VAL A 26 -4.89 0.99 6.92
CA VAL A 26 -3.58 0.50 7.37
C VAL A 26 -2.49 1.54 7.12
N LEU A 27 -2.46 2.17 5.94
CA LEU A 27 -1.48 3.24 5.66
C LEU A 27 -1.69 4.47 6.55
N LYS A 28 -2.95 4.84 6.85
CA LYS A 28 -3.24 5.90 7.81
C LYS A 28 -2.67 5.59 9.19
N VAL A 29 -2.82 4.36 9.67
CA VAL A 29 -2.24 3.94 10.96
C VAL A 29 -0.72 3.96 10.92
N ILE A 30 -0.09 3.46 9.85
CA ILE A 30 1.37 3.43 9.70
C ILE A 30 1.96 4.85 9.67
N PHE A 31 1.36 5.77 8.90
CA PHE A 31 1.90 7.11 8.71
C PHE A 31 1.48 8.10 9.78
N PHE A 32 0.24 8.02 10.25
CA PHE A 32 -0.39 9.03 11.08
C PHE A 32 -0.80 8.52 12.47
N GLY A 33 -0.61 7.23 12.75
CA GLY A 33 -0.99 6.60 14.01
C GLY A 33 -2.49 6.29 14.10
N ARG A 34 -2.88 5.59 15.17
CA ARG A 34 -4.27 5.11 15.37
C ARG A 34 -5.31 6.24 15.36
N SER A 35 -5.01 7.39 15.97
CA SER A 35 -5.92 8.53 16.09
C SER A 35 -6.33 9.11 14.73
N SER A 36 -5.59 8.82 13.66
CA SER A 36 -5.93 9.23 12.29
C SER A 36 -7.20 8.57 11.75
N LEU A 37 -7.65 7.46 12.35
CA LEU A 37 -8.90 6.80 11.99
C LEU A 37 -10.12 7.40 12.69
N GLU A 38 -9.93 8.07 13.82
CA GLU A 38 -11.00 8.47 14.75
C GLU A 38 -11.53 9.89 14.49
N GLY A 39 -10.97 10.65 13.54
CA GLY A 39 -11.49 11.94 13.08
C GLY A 39 -11.46 13.10 14.10
N ASN A 40 -11.09 12.83 15.35
CA ASN A 40 -11.04 13.83 16.40
C ASN A 40 -9.76 14.68 16.28
N GLY A 41 -9.93 15.85 15.69
CA GLY A 41 -8.90 16.85 15.48
C GLY A 41 -8.32 17.37 16.78
N LYS A 42 -7.21 16.75 17.22
CA LYS A 42 -6.01 17.33 17.84
C LYS A 42 -5.16 16.17 18.38
N SER A 43 -4.16 15.75 17.62
CA SER A 43 -3.15 14.82 18.09
C SER A 43 -2.24 15.53 19.10
N SER A 44 -2.38 15.20 20.38
CA SER A 44 -1.40 15.59 21.41
C SER A 44 -0.19 14.63 21.47
N GLY A 45 -0.08 13.72 20.50
CA GLY A 45 0.98 12.72 20.42
C GLY A 45 2.22 13.17 19.64
N PRO A 46 3.26 12.32 19.58
CA PRO A 46 4.46 12.58 18.80
C PRO A 46 4.15 12.91 17.33
N THR A 47 5.00 13.72 16.70
CA THR A 47 4.88 14.01 15.26
C THR A 47 4.77 12.70 14.47
N PRO A 48 3.74 12.55 13.62
CA PRO A 48 3.52 11.29 12.92
C PRO A 48 4.64 10.96 11.94
N SER A 49 4.88 9.66 11.71
CA SER A 49 5.97 9.16 10.87
C SER A 49 5.92 9.72 9.45
N GLY A 50 4.73 9.83 8.85
CA GLY A 50 4.58 10.38 7.50
C GLY A 50 5.07 11.82 7.39
N VAL A 51 4.87 12.63 8.44
CA VAL A 51 5.36 14.02 8.49
C VAL A 51 6.87 14.05 8.70
N LYS A 52 7.39 13.20 9.60
CA LYS A 52 8.85 13.10 9.85
C LYS A 52 9.63 12.68 8.61
N TRP A 53 9.06 11.80 7.80
CA TRP A 53 9.67 11.32 6.56
C TRP A 53 9.38 12.23 5.35
N GLY A 54 8.61 13.32 5.52
CA GLY A 54 8.27 14.23 4.44
C GLY A 54 7.41 13.58 3.34
N LEU A 55 6.58 12.60 3.69
CA LEU A 55 5.72 11.91 2.73
C LEU A 55 4.62 12.85 2.22
N SER A 56 4.59 13.06 0.91
CA SER A 56 3.58 13.86 0.21
C SER A 56 2.74 13.06 -0.78
N GLU A 57 3.22 11.87 -1.17
CA GLU A 57 2.56 10.99 -2.12
C GLU A 57 2.84 9.52 -1.82
N VAL A 58 1.97 8.63 -2.30
CA VAL A 58 2.17 7.18 -2.23
C VAL A 58 3.01 6.68 -3.38
N THR A 59 3.79 5.63 -3.12
CA THR A 59 4.53 4.88 -4.15
C THR A 59 3.84 3.54 -4.44
N PRO A 60 4.12 2.89 -5.59
CA PRO A 60 3.68 1.52 -5.85
C PRO A 60 4.01 0.56 -4.70
N GLY A 61 5.22 0.70 -4.12
CA GLY A 61 5.67 -0.12 -3.00
C GLY A 61 4.84 0.10 -1.74
N THR A 62 4.43 1.34 -1.48
CA THR A 62 3.59 1.68 -0.32
C THR A 62 2.23 0.97 -0.38
N ILE A 63 1.57 0.99 -1.54
CA ILE A 63 0.26 0.34 -1.74
C ILE A 63 0.43 -1.19 -1.71
N ALA A 64 1.48 -1.72 -2.34
CA ALA A 64 1.80 -3.15 -2.32
C ALA A 64 2.06 -3.67 -0.89
N LEU A 65 2.77 -2.89 -0.07
CA LEU A 65 3.00 -3.22 1.34
C LEU A 65 1.69 -3.25 2.13
N ALA A 66 0.82 -2.26 1.93
CA ALA A 66 -0.49 -2.22 2.59
C ALA A 66 -1.33 -3.46 2.26
N ALA A 67 -1.36 -3.87 1.00
CA ALA A 67 -2.06 -5.07 0.54
C ALA A 67 -1.54 -6.34 1.24
N VAL A 68 -0.22 -6.46 1.39
CA VAL A 68 0.41 -7.61 2.06
C VAL A 68 0.17 -7.61 3.57
N ILE A 69 0.26 -6.45 4.22
CA ILE A 69 -0.02 -6.32 5.66
C ILE A 69 -1.48 -6.68 5.96
N VAL A 70 -2.43 -6.14 5.19
CA VAL A 70 -3.85 -6.46 5.37
C VAL A 70 -4.09 -7.97 5.19
N ARG A 71 -3.45 -8.58 4.20
CA ARG A 71 -3.53 -10.04 4.00
C ARG A 71 -2.95 -10.82 5.18
N ALA A 72 -1.84 -10.38 5.75
CA ALA A 72 -1.22 -11.01 6.91
C ALA A 72 -2.09 -10.86 8.18
N ILE A 73 -2.66 -9.67 8.44
CA ILE A 73 -3.54 -9.42 9.59
C ILE A 73 -4.77 -10.35 9.58
N LEU A 74 -5.30 -10.67 8.40
CA LEU A 74 -6.47 -11.55 8.25
C LEU A 74 -6.10 -13.03 8.18
N SER A 75 -4.81 -13.35 8.13
CA SER A 75 -4.35 -14.73 8.12
C SER A 75 -4.19 -15.25 9.55
N PRO A 76 -4.20 -16.58 9.76
CA PRO A 76 -3.85 -17.18 11.04
C PRO A 76 -2.33 -17.15 11.34
N ASP A 77 -1.51 -16.53 10.50
CA ASP A 77 -0.07 -16.43 10.73
C ASP A 77 0.22 -15.45 11.88
N THR A 78 1.04 -15.89 12.84
CA THR A 78 1.33 -15.11 14.05
C THR A 78 2.46 -14.10 13.85
N ASP A 79 3.30 -14.32 12.84
CA ASP A 79 4.48 -13.51 12.56
C ASP A 79 4.40 -12.90 11.16
N PHE A 80 4.77 -11.63 11.06
CA PHE A 80 4.93 -10.97 9.77
C PHE A 80 6.31 -11.26 9.18
N ALA A 81 6.44 -12.44 8.56
CA ALA A 81 7.67 -12.90 7.90
C ALA A 81 7.47 -12.97 6.37
N PRO A 82 8.55 -13.15 5.58
CA PRO A 82 8.44 -13.34 4.12
C PRO A 82 7.48 -14.45 3.72
N ARG A 83 7.36 -15.49 4.57
CA ARG A 83 6.42 -16.59 4.41
C ARG A 83 5.66 -16.83 5.71
N GLY A 84 4.35 -16.98 5.63
CA GLY A 84 3.49 -17.31 6.77
C GLY A 84 3.89 -18.64 7.43
N ASN A 85 3.95 -18.66 8.76
CA ASN A 85 4.37 -19.81 9.54
C ASN A 85 3.29 -20.91 9.63
N VAL A 86 2.01 -20.55 9.49
CA VAL A 86 0.86 -21.45 9.52
C VAL A 86 0.32 -21.69 8.12
N THR A 87 0.07 -20.63 7.36
CA THR A 87 -0.56 -20.73 6.03
C THR A 87 0.41 -21.10 4.92
N GLY A 88 1.71 -20.84 5.13
CA GLY A 88 2.72 -20.95 4.07
C GLY A 88 2.59 -19.91 2.96
N ILE A 89 1.73 -18.88 3.11
CA ILE A 89 1.56 -17.79 2.14
C ILE A 89 2.89 -17.07 1.94
N ASN A 90 3.31 -16.93 0.68
CA ASN A 90 4.51 -16.17 0.33
C ASN A 90 4.19 -14.67 0.22
N TYR A 91 4.31 -13.96 1.33
CA TYR A 91 4.06 -12.52 1.41
C TYR A 91 5.07 -11.70 0.63
N LEU A 92 6.34 -12.13 0.59
CA LEU A 92 7.39 -11.46 -0.16
C LEU A 92 7.15 -11.54 -1.67
N GLU A 93 6.77 -12.71 -2.18
CA GLU A 93 6.40 -12.88 -3.58
C GLU A 93 5.14 -12.06 -3.92
N SER A 94 4.12 -12.10 -3.05
CA SER A 94 2.91 -11.28 -3.20
C SER A 94 3.25 -9.79 -3.27
N PHE A 95 4.16 -9.30 -2.42
CA PHE A 95 4.63 -7.92 -2.45
C PHE A 95 5.27 -7.57 -3.79
N ARG A 96 6.17 -8.42 -4.29
CA ARG A 96 6.85 -8.22 -5.58
C ARG A 96 5.86 -8.19 -6.74
N GLU A 97 4.91 -9.11 -6.76
CA GLU A 97 3.85 -9.14 -7.78
C GLU A 97 2.99 -7.88 -7.74
N TYR A 98 2.50 -7.49 -6.56
CA TYR A 98 1.67 -6.29 -6.41
C TYR A 98 2.43 -5.03 -6.80
N LYS A 99 3.69 -4.89 -6.36
CA LYS A 99 4.56 -3.77 -6.74
C LYS A 99 4.74 -3.73 -8.25
N LYS A 100 4.96 -4.87 -8.91
CA LYS A 100 5.10 -4.96 -10.37
C LYS A 100 3.82 -4.50 -11.08
N ILE A 101 2.65 -4.95 -10.62
CA ILE A 101 1.35 -4.52 -11.18
C ILE A 101 1.15 -3.02 -10.99
N LEU A 102 1.47 -2.51 -9.80
CA LEU A 102 1.34 -1.08 -9.47
C LEU A 102 2.46 -0.22 -10.06
N SER A 103 3.46 -0.81 -10.71
CA SER A 103 4.50 -0.08 -11.47
C SER A 103 4.23 -0.15 -12.97
N SER A 104 3.00 -0.46 -13.37
CA SER A 104 2.56 -0.41 -14.77
C SER A 104 2.53 1.03 -15.30
N ASP A 105 2.19 1.19 -16.58
CA ASP A 105 2.16 2.47 -17.28
C ASP A 105 1.45 3.58 -16.46
N PRO A 106 2.15 4.67 -16.09
CA PRO A 106 1.56 5.80 -15.37
C PRO A 106 0.42 6.51 -16.13
N LEU A 107 0.32 6.29 -17.45
CA LEU A 107 -0.76 6.80 -18.28
C LEU A 107 -2.03 5.92 -18.23
N ASP A 108 -1.98 4.73 -17.62
CA ASP A 108 -3.15 3.88 -17.44
C ASP A 108 -4.19 4.59 -16.54
N PRO A 109 -5.44 4.76 -16.99
CA PRO A 109 -6.50 5.36 -16.19
C PRO A 109 -6.73 4.65 -14.84
N THR A 110 -6.51 3.34 -14.78
CA THR A 110 -6.60 2.53 -13.56
C THR A 110 -5.51 2.92 -12.57
N TYR A 111 -4.27 3.07 -13.06
CA TYR A 111 -3.14 3.54 -12.26
C TYR A 111 -3.45 4.92 -11.68
N GLN A 112 -3.81 5.89 -12.53
CA GLN A 112 -4.09 7.25 -12.09
C GLN A 112 -5.22 7.30 -11.05
N ARG A 113 -6.28 6.49 -11.25
CA ARG A 113 -7.40 6.41 -10.31
C ARG A 113 -6.96 5.88 -8.95
N ILE A 114 -6.19 4.79 -8.90
CA ILE A 114 -5.72 4.21 -7.63
C ILE A 114 -4.91 5.24 -6.86
N PHE A 115 -3.88 5.80 -7.48
CA PHE A 115 -2.98 6.72 -6.78
C PHE A 115 -3.68 8.03 -6.38
N THR A 116 -4.60 8.54 -7.21
CA THR A 116 -5.41 9.72 -6.85
C THR A 116 -6.25 9.46 -5.60
N ILE A 117 -6.91 8.30 -5.51
CA ILE A 117 -7.73 7.94 -4.35
C ILE A 117 -6.85 7.83 -3.09
N PHE A 118 -5.70 7.16 -3.18
CA PHE A 118 -4.78 7.01 -2.05
C PHE A 118 -4.20 8.36 -1.60
N ASN A 119 -3.68 9.18 -2.53
CA ASN A 119 -3.10 10.49 -2.22
C ASN A 119 -4.14 11.44 -1.61
N THR A 120 -5.35 11.47 -2.17
CA THR A 120 -6.44 12.28 -1.63
C THR A 120 -6.82 11.82 -0.23
N SER A 121 -6.89 10.51 -0.01
CA SER A 121 -7.32 9.95 1.29
C SER A 121 -6.27 10.05 2.39
N LEU A 122 -4.97 10.05 2.04
CA LEU A 122 -3.86 10.07 2.99
C LEU A 122 -3.32 11.49 3.25
N PHE A 123 -3.20 12.30 2.21
CA PHE A 123 -2.54 13.60 2.28
C PHE A 123 -3.49 14.79 2.03
N GLY A 124 -4.74 14.53 1.62
CA GLY A 124 -5.67 15.58 1.24
C GLY A 124 -5.31 16.29 -0.07
N VAL A 125 -4.41 15.70 -0.86
CA VAL A 125 -3.90 16.27 -2.12
C VAL A 125 -4.54 15.56 -3.32
N THR A 126 -5.14 16.33 -4.22
CA THR A 126 -5.76 15.85 -5.48
C THR A 126 -4.75 15.75 -6.63
N ALA A 127 -3.49 15.44 -6.34
CA ALA A 127 -2.42 15.48 -7.35
C ALA A 127 -2.41 14.20 -8.19
N THR A 128 -2.30 14.37 -9.50
CA THR A 128 -1.96 13.32 -10.46
C THR A 128 -0.58 12.78 -10.13
N PRO A 129 -0.35 11.45 -10.18
CA PRO A 129 0.96 10.87 -9.91
C PRO A 129 2.01 11.47 -10.84
N ARG A 130 3.15 11.87 -10.26
CA ARG A 130 4.28 12.40 -11.02
C ARG A 130 4.89 11.29 -11.90
N ALA A 131 5.02 11.56 -13.21
CA ALA A 131 5.55 10.61 -14.19
C ALA A 131 7.07 10.36 -14.04
N ASP A 132 7.72 11.19 -13.23
CA ASP A 132 9.17 11.27 -13.02
C ASP A 132 9.70 10.34 -11.90
N PHE A 133 8.83 9.63 -11.18
CA PHE A 133 9.27 8.63 -10.18
C PHE A 133 9.60 7.28 -10.84
N VAL A 134 10.71 7.26 -11.59
CA VAL A 134 11.36 6.00 -12.00
C VAL A 134 12.13 5.49 -10.78
N LEU A 135 11.61 4.44 -10.14
CA LEU A 135 12.40 3.67 -9.18
C LEU A 135 13.62 3.12 -9.94
N ASP A 136 14.82 3.53 -9.56
CA ASP A 136 16.04 2.87 -10.00
C ASP A 136 15.98 1.41 -9.50
N THR A 137 15.72 0.50 -10.44
CA THR A 137 15.59 -0.94 -10.16
C THR A 137 16.94 -1.65 -10.20
N SER A 138 18.04 -0.94 -10.46
CA SER A 138 19.37 -1.53 -10.53
C SER A 138 19.84 -2.04 -9.17
N ASP A 139 19.49 -1.35 -8.08
CA ASP A 139 19.92 -1.69 -6.71
C ASP A 139 19.14 -2.88 -6.11
N TYR A 140 17.86 -3.06 -6.50
CA TYR A 140 17.02 -4.14 -5.96
C TYR A 140 17.47 -5.54 -6.39
N ASN A 141 18.18 -5.67 -7.50
CA ASN A 141 18.73 -6.95 -7.95
C ASN A 141 20.09 -7.29 -7.30
N ALA A 142 20.74 -6.33 -6.66
CA ALA A 142 22.00 -6.54 -5.95
C ALA A 142 21.76 -7.20 -4.57
N GLU A 143 20.72 -6.76 -3.85
CA GLU A 143 20.34 -7.29 -2.53
C GLU A 143 19.73 -8.71 -2.55
N LEU A 144 19.45 -9.27 -3.74
CA LEU A 144 18.92 -10.63 -3.90
C LEU A 144 19.99 -11.67 -4.24
N ARG A 145 21.27 -11.27 -4.20
CA ARG A 145 22.43 -12.13 -4.51
C ARG A 145 23.31 -12.47 -3.31
N GLU A 146 22.95 -12.02 -2.10
CA GLU A 146 23.58 -12.43 -0.84
C GLU A 146 22.64 -13.32 -0.02
#